data_AF-A0A258BDG2-F1
#
_entry.id   AF-A0A258BDG2-F1
#
_cell.length_a   1.000
_cell.length_b   1.000
_cell.length_c   1.000
_cell.angle_alpha   90.00
_cell.angle_beta   90.00
_cell.angle_gamma   90.00
#
_symmetry.space_group_name_H-M   'P 1'
#
loop_
_entity.id
_entity.type
_entity.pdbx_description
1 polymer ?
#
loop_
_entity_poly.entity_id
_entity_poly.type
_entity_poly.pdbx_seq_one_letter_code
_entity_poly.pdbx_strand_id
1 'polypeptide(L)'
;MLNTPAINAYLRPDGRKGIRNVIAVAYLVECAHHVARGIVNRFTDYDQLASGVVGDDPEVHLIGFPGCYPNAYAFKMMQALTTHPNVGGVLLISLGCESFNREQLKAVIEASGRPVETLVIQNSGGTQSTIQKGVEAVKRMQATAALTSRAPMAVSELIIGTICGGSDGTSGITANPAVGRCFDTLGAAGAACIFEETGELVGCETIMADRAVTPELGAALEASV
;
A
#
# COMPACT_ATOMS: atom_id res chain seq x y z
N MET A 1 30.13 -0.50 13.35
CA MET A 1 28.80 -1.02 12.96
C MET A 1 27.79 -0.39 13.89
N LEU A 2 26.93 0.50 13.39
CA LEU A 2 25.87 1.09 14.21
C LEU A 2 24.92 -0.03 14.64
N ASN A 3 24.76 -0.22 15.94
CA ASN A 3 23.84 -1.17 16.54
C ASN A 3 22.41 -0.60 16.41
N THR A 4 21.87 -0.61 15.18
CA THR A 4 20.55 -0.05 14.92
C THR A 4 19.50 -0.94 15.60
N PRO A 5 18.66 -0.41 16.51
CA PRO A 5 17.65 -1.21 17.17
C PRO A 5 16.73 -1.85 16.14
N ALA A 6 16.44 -3.13 16.31
CA ALA A 6 15.55 -3.87 15.41
C ALA A 6 14.15 -3.25 15.41
N ILE A 7 13.58 -3.08 14.22
CA ILE A 7 12.22 -2.58 14.03
C ILE A 7 11.25 -3.68 14.49
N ASN A 8 10.28 -3.34 15.35
CA ASN A 8 9.29 -4.29 15.84
C ASN A 8 8.12 -4.42 14.85
N ALA A 9 8.29 -5.25 13.83
CA ALA A 9 7.38 -5.38 12.69
C ALA A 9 6.30 -6.44 12.89
N TYR A 10 5.21 -6.36 12.14
CA TYR A 10 4.14 -7.36 12.10
C TYR A 10 4.52 -8.50 11.14
N LEU A 11 4.59 -9.73 11.64
CA LEU A 11 4.91 -10.91 10.83
C LEU A 11 3.67 -11.40 10.09
N ARG A 12 3.78 -11.61 8.77
CA ARG A 12 2.69 -12.11 7.93
C ARG A 12 2.82 -13.62 7.71
N PRO A 13 1.69 -14.32 7.42
CA PRO A 13 1.71 -15.75 7.11
C PRO A 13 2.61 -16.12 5.92
N ASP A 14 2.77 -15.20 4.96
CA ASP A 14 3.66 -15.35 3.82
C ASP A 14 5.16 -15.09 4.13
N GLY A 15 5.51 -14.90 5.41
CA GLY A 15 6.87 -14.70 5.89
C GLY A 15 7.39 -13.26 5.78
N ARG A 16 6.70 -12.38 5.03
CA ARG A 16 7.08 -10.96 4.94
C ARG A 16 6.70 -10.23 6.22
N LYS A 17 7.32 -9.06 6.43
CA LYS A 17 7.12 -8.26 7.64
C LYS A 17 6.64 -6.85 7.28
N GLY A 18 5.61 -6.36 7.97
CA GLY A 18 5.06 -5.02 7.80
C GLY A 18 5.47 -4.08 8.93
N ILE A 19 5.81 -2.84 8.61
CA ILE A 19 6.06 -1.78 9.61
C ILE A 19 4.76 -1.08 10.05
N ARG A 20 3.65 -1.39 9.37
CA ARG A 20 2.29 -0.98 9.72
C ARG A 20 1.38 -2.22 9.69
N ASN A 21 0.19 -2.04 10.24
CA ASN A 21 -0.86 -3.04 10.22
C ASN A 21 -2.16 -2.33 9.91
N VAL A 22 -2.55 -2.34 8.64
CA VAL A 22 -3.70 -1.59 8.13
C VAL A 22 -4.78 -2.53 7.65
N ILE A 23 -6.02 -2.10 7.73
CA ILE A 23 -7.15 -2.73 7.05
C ILE A 23 -7.40 -1.97 5.75
N ALA A 24 -7.35 -2.67 4.62
CA ALA A 24 -7.62 -2.07 3.31
C ALA A 24 -9.09 -2.26 2.96
N VAL A 25 -9.84 -1.16 2.81
CA VAL A 25 -11.18 -1.17 2.20
C VAL A 25 -11.01 -0.89 0.71
N ALA A 26 -11.26 -1.89 -0.11
CA ALA A 26 -10.96 -1.89 -1.53
C ALA A 26 -12.24 -1.88 -2.38
N TYR A 27 -12.54 -0.77 -3.04
CA TYR A 27 -13.63 -0.73 -4.03
C TYR A 27 -13.16 -1.27 -5.38
N LEU A 28 -14.02 -2.06 -6.03
CA LEU A 28 -13.67 -2.76 -7.27
C LEU A 28 -14.31 -2.16 -8.54
N VAL A 29 -15.06 -1.07 -8.36
CA VAL A 29 -15.69 -0.25 -9.41
C VAL A 29 -16.06 1.12 -8.84
N GLU A 30 -16.11 2.16 -9.67
CA GLU A 30 -16.43 3.53 -9.21
C GLU A 30 -17.79 3.61 -8.48
N CYS A 31 -18.79 2.84 -8.91
CA CYS A 31 -20.10 2.80 -8.24
C CYS A 31 -20.04 2.32 -6.79
N ALA A 32 -19.00 1.59 -6.40
CA ALA A 32 -18.76 1.13 -5.03
C ALA A 32 -17.93 2.11 -4.19
N HIS A 33 -17.30 3.12 -4.81
CA HIS A 33 -16.40 4.06 -4.15
C HIS A 33 -17.08 4.82 -3.01
N HIS A 34 -18.31 5.32 -3.23
CA HIS A 34 -19.04 6.04 -2.20
C HIS A 34 -19.31 5.18 -0.96
N VAL A 35 -19.68 3.91 -1.13
CA VAL A 35 -19.90 2.97 -0.02
C VAL A 35 -18.58 2.70 0.70
N ALA A 36 -17.51 2.39 -0.03
CA ALA A 36 -16.19 2.14 0.55
C ALA A 36 -15.68 3.35 1.37
N ARG A 37 -15.76 4.55 0.81
CA ARG A 37 -15.41 5.80 1.51
C ARG A 37 -16.31 6.06 2.72
N GLY A 38 -17.61 5.78 2.61
CA GLY A 38 -18.56 5.88 3.72
C GLY A 38 -18.20 4.97 4.89
N ILE A 39 -17.60 3.80 4.62
CA ILE A 39 -17.06 2.90 5.65
C ILE A 39 -15.80 3.50 6.27
N VAL A 40 -14.80 3.87 5.46
CA VAL A 40 -13.50 4.39 5.93
C VAL A 40 -13.67 5.65 6.79
N ASN A 41 -14.57 6.56 6.40
CA ASN A 41 -14.86 7.78 7.17
C ASN A 41 -15.40 7.52 8.58
N ARG A 42 -15.80 6.29 8.94
CA ARG A 42 -16.20 5.92 10.31
C ARG A 42 -15.02 5.57 11.22
N PHE A 43 -13.84 5.43 10.64
CA PHE A 43 -12.59 5.11 11.34
C PHE A 43 -11.57 6.25 11.25
N THR A 44 -11.83 7.24 10.40
CA THR A 44 -11.07 8.49 10.38
C THR A 44 -11.61 9.41 11.46
N ASP A 45 -10.96 9.43 12.62
CA ASP A 45 -11.16 10.49 13.60
C ASP A 45 -10.17 11.64 13.30
N TYR A 46 -10.68 12.70 12.68
CA TYR A 46 -9.89 13.87 12.32
C TYR A 46 -9.24 14.53 13.54
N ASP A 47 -9.86 14.45 14.72
CA ASP A 47 -9.33 15.05 15.95
C ASP A 47 -8.18 14.22 16.55
N GLN A 48 -8.20 12.89 16.38
CA GLN A 48 -7.07 12.02 16.76
C GLN A 48 -5.87 12.19 15.82
N LEU A 49 -6.12 12.35 14.52
CA LEU A 49 -5.08 12.60 13.54
C LEU A 49 -4.36 13.95 13.80
N ALA A 50 -5.10 14.97 14.23
CA ALA A 50 -4.56 16.30 14.56
C ALA A 50 -3.85 16.35 15.92
N SER A 51 -4.24 15.50 16.88
CA SER A 51 -3.64 15.45 18.22
C SER A 51 -2.43 14.51 18.33
N GLY A 52 -2.14 13.73 17.28
CA GLY A 52 -1.04 12.76 17.27
C GLY A 52 -1.28 11.53 18.16
N VAL A 53 -2.49 11.38 18.69
CA VAL A 53 -2.90 10.20 19.46
C VAL A 53 -3.33 9.14 18.46
N VAL A 54 -2.41 8.26 18.09
CA VAL A 54 -2.72 7.07 17.28
C VAL A 54 -3.31 6.04 18.23
N GLY A 55 -4.61 5.74 18.11
CA GLY A 55 -5.20 4.61 18.81
C GLY A 55 -4.47 3.30 18.47
N ASP A 56 -4.54 2.32 19.35
CA ASP A 56 -3.89 1.01 19.15
C ASP A 56 -4.52 0.20 17.99
N ASP A 57 -5.69 0.61 17.53
CA ASP A 57 -6.40 -0.05 16.44
C ASP A 57 -5.70 0.16 15.08
N PRO A 58 -5.60 -0.89 14.25
CA PRO A 58 -5.13 -0.79 12.88
C PRO A 58 -5.80 0.34 12.09
N GLU A 59 -5.01 1.18 11.41
CA GLU A 59 -5.54 2.21 10.51
C GLU A 59 -6.38 1.58 9.39
N VAL A 60 -7.37 2.33 8.89
CA VAL A 60 -8.25 1.88 7.81
C VAL A 60 -7.99 2.74 6.59
N HIS A 61 -7.52 2.12 5.50
CA HIS A 61 -7.15 2.83 4.27
C HIS A 61 -8.15 2.53 3.16
N LEU A 62 -8.48 3.56 2.37
CA LEU A 62 -9.28 3.42 1.16
C LEU A 62 -8.36 3.21 -0.04
N ILE A 63 -8.58 2.12 -0.76
CA ILE A 63 -7.94 1.86 -2.06
C ILE A 63 -9.00 1.41 -3.06
N GLY A 64 -8.67 1.36 -4.35
CA GLY A 64 -9.55 0.72 -5.31
C GLY A 64 -9.23 0.99 -6.76
N PHE A 65 -10.08 0.44 -7.61
CA PHE A 65 -10.03 0.59 -9.06
C PHE A 65 -11.41 1.07 -9.56
N PRO A 66 -11.47 2.20 -10.30
CA PRO A 66 -12.75 2.77 -10.71
C PRO A 66 -13.35 2.11 -11.96
N GLY A 67 -12.55 1.39 -12.76
CA GLY A 67 -12.98 0.88 -14.05
C GLY A 67 -14.02 -0.24 -13.97
N CYS A 68 -15.06 -0.14 -14.79
CA CYS A 68 -16.08 -1.18 -14.95
C CYS A 68 -15.78 -2.09 -16.17
N TYR A 69 -14.54 -2.57 -16.27
CA TYR A 69 -14.07 -3.40 -17.38
C TYR A 69 -12.87 -4.26 -16.94
N PRO A 70 -12.57 -5.38 -17.61
CA PRO A 70 -11.38 -6.18 -17.32
C PRO A 70 -10.10 -5.36 -17.57
N ASN A 71 -9.24 -5.26 -16.57
CA ASN A 71 -7.96 -4.56 -16.67
C ASN A 71 -6.87 -5.37 -15.96
N ALA A 72 -5.99 -6.01 -16.73
CA ALA A 72 -4.94 -6.88 -16.19
C ALA A 72 -3.92 -6.12 -15.33
N TYR A 73 -3.60 -4.87 -15.70
CA TYR A 73 -2.69 -4.04 -14.93
C TYR A 73 -3.29 -3.66 -13.57
N ALA A 74 -4.54 -3.18 -13.57
CA ALA A 74 -5.25 -2.86 -12.33
C ALA A 74 -5.41 -4.11 -11.44
N PHE A 75 -5.69 -5.26 -12.04
CA PHE A 75 -5.75 -6.53 -11.29
C PHE A 75 -4.40 -6.85 -10.63
N LYS A 76 -3.29 -6.76 -11.36
CA LYS A 76 -1.93 -6.95 -10.83
C LYS A 76 -1.63 -5.98 -9.68
N MET A 77 -2.02 -4.71 -9.82
CA MET A 77 -1.83 -3.70 -8.78
C MET A 77 -2.67 -4.00 -7.53
N MET A 78 -3.95 -4.34 -7.71
CA MET A 78 -4.82 -4.70 -6.59
C MET A 78 -4.32 -5.94 -5.86
N GLN A 79 -3.78 -6.96 -6.55
CA GLN A 79 -3.12 -8.11 -5.91
C GLN A 79 -1.92 -7.66 -5.06
N ALA A 80 -1.06 -6.81 -5.60
CA ALA A 80 0.12 -6.31 -4.89
C ALA A 80 -0.25 -5.49 -3.65
N LEU A 81 -1.21 -4.57 -3.78
CA LEU A 81 -1.67 -3.72 -2.69
C LEU A 81 -2.36 -4.52 -1.58
N THR A 82 -3.30 -5.39 -1.94
CA THR A 82 -4.09 -6.17 -0.96
C THR A 82 -3.28 -7.26 -0.25
N THR A 83 -2.13 -7.64 -0.80
CA THR A 83 -1.19 -8.58 -0.16
C THR A 83 0.08 -7.89 0.34
N HIS A 84 0.12 -6.55 0.39
CA HIS A 84 1.29 -5.82 0.86
C HIS A 84 1.62 -6.19 2.34
N PRO A 85 2.89 -6.19 2.78
CA PRO A 85 3.24 -6.55 4.16
C PRO A 85 2.61 -5.63 5.23
N ASN A 86 2.27 -4.39 4.88
CA ASN A 86 1.55 -3.50 5.81
C ASN A 86 0.06 -3.82 5.95
N VAL A 87 -0.53 -4.60 5.04
CA VAL A 87 -1.96 -4.95 5.07
C VAL A 87 -2.17 -6.19 5.94
N GLY A 88 -2.96 -6.01 7.01
CA GLY A 88 -3.36 -7.05 7.96
C GLY A 88 -4.72 -7.68 7.66
N GLY A 89 -5.54 -7.05 6.80
CA GLY A 89 -6.83 -7.58 6.36
C GLY A 89 -7.46 -6.72 5.28
N VAL A 90 -8.41 -7.28 4.52
CA VAL A 90 -9.00 -6.63 3.34
C VAL A 90 -10.52 -6.76 3.33
N LEU A 91 -11.23 -5.64 3.17
CA LEU A 91 -12.66 -5.63 2.87
C LEU A 91 -12.87 -5.22 1.42
N LEU A 92 -13.33 -6.16 0.58
CA LEU A 92 -13.67 -5.90 -0.81
C LEU A 92 -15.10 -5.35 -0.91
N ILE A 93 -15.26 -4.19 -1.54
CA ILE A 93 -16.56 -3.58 -1.82
C ILE A 93 -16.84 -3.67 -3.33
N SER A 94 -17.93 -4.35 -3.64
CA SER A 94 -18.39 -4.66 -4.98
C SER A 94 -19.78 -4.07 -5.21
N LEU A 95 -20.09 -3.60 -6.41
CA LEU A 95 -21.48 -3.25 -6.74
C LEU A 95 -22.30 -4.53 -6.96
N GLY A 96 -21.79 -5.41 -7.83
CA GLY A 96 -22.41 -6.68 -8.21
C GLY A 96 -22.32 -6.95 -9.71
N CYS A 97 -22.33 -5.91 -10.54
CA CYS A 97 -22.34 -6.01 -12.00
C CYS A 97 -21.01 -5.68 -12.69
N GLU A 98 -19.97 -5.29 -11.95
CA GLU A 98 -18.68 -4.97 -12.56
C GLU A 98 -17.97 -6.20 -13.14
N SER A 99 -17.15 -5.96 -14.17
CA SER A 99 -16.34 -6.99 -14.83
C SER A 99 -14.99 -7.26 -14.13
N PHE A 100 -14.69 -6.57 -13.03
CA PHE A 100 -13.49 -6.81 -12.24
C PHE A 100 -13.60 -8.18 -11.55
N ASN A 101 -12.56 -9.01 -11.67
CA ASN A 101 -12.59 -10.38 -11.15
C ASN A 101 -12.39 -10.44 -9.62
N ARG A 102 -13.43 -10.05 -8.88
CA ARG A 102 -13.42 -10.03 -7.40
C ARG A 102 -13.15 -11.38 -6.78
N GLU A 103 -13.63 -12.48 -7.39
CA GLU A 103 -13.46 -13.82 -6.86
C GLU A 103 -11.99 -14.26 -6.94
N GLN A 104 -11.33 -13.98 -8.06
CA GLN A 104 -9.90 -14.27 -8.20
C GLN A 104 -9.06 -13.40 -7.27
N LEU A 105 -9.41 -12.12 -7.10
CA LEU A 105 -8.70 -11.25 -6.15
C LEU A 105 -8.86 -11.76 -4.71
N LYS A 106 -10.08 -12.14 -4.30
CA LYS A 106 -10.35 -12.74 -2.99
C LYS A 106 -9.51 -13.99 -2.77
N ALA A 107 -9.47 -14.90 -3.73
CA ALA A 107 -8.68 -16.13 -3.65
C ALA A 107 -7.17 -15.84 -3.47
N VAL A 108 -6.64 -14.81 -4.13
CA VAL A 108 -5.23 -14.40 -3.97
C VAL A 108 -4.96 -13.89 -2.55
N ILE A 109 -5.89 -13.11 -1.98
CA ILE A 109 -5.75 -12.58 -0.62
C ILE A 109 -5.82 -13.72 0.40
N GLU A 110 -6.78 -14.64 0.25
CA GLU A 110 -6.93 -15.83 1.09
C GLU A 110 -5.67 -16.70 1.04
N ALA A 111 -5.11 -16.94 -0.16
CA ALA A 111 -3.87 -17.70 -0.34
C ALA A 111 -2.66 -17.04 0.35
N SER A 112 -2.69 -15.72 0.58
CA SER A 112 -1.67 -15.01 1.35
C SER A 112 -1.80 -15.16 2.88
N GLY A 113 -2.86 -15.84 3.34
CA GLY A 113 -3.20 -16.03 4.75
C GLY A 113 -3.82 -14.79 5.42
N ARG A 114 -4.17 -13.76 4.65
CA ARG A 114 -4.79 -12.53 5.19
C ARG A 114 -6.31 -12.69 5.27
N PRO A 115 -6.95 -12.22 6.35
CA PRO A 115 -8.41 -12.13 6.43
C PRO A 115 -8.96 -11.28 5.27
N VAL A 116 -10.00 -11.79 4.62
CA VAL A 116 -10.73 -11.05 3.58
C VAL A 116 -12.22 -11.32 3.66
N GLU A 117 -13.02 -10.25 3.54
CA GLU A 117 -14.47 -10.33 3.36
C GLU A 117 -14.87 -9.56 2.11
N THR A 118 -15.96 -9.98 1.44
CA THR A 118 -16.51 -9.30 0.28
C THR A 118 -17.95 -8.88 0.56
N LEU A 119 -18.25 -7.59 0.37
CA LEU A 119 -19.61 -7.08 0.39
C LEU A 119 -20.03 -6.65 -1.01
N VAL A 120 -21.13 -7.24 -1.47
CA VAL A 120 -21.78 -6.89 -2.74
C VAL A 120 -22.97 -5.99 -2.43
N ILE A 121 -22.96 -4.74 -2.89
CA ILE A 121 -23.96 -3.72 -2.55
C ILE A 121 -25.36 -4.15 -2.94
N GLN A 122 -25.53 -4.70 -4.15
CA GLN A 122 -26.82 -5.18 -4.65
C GLN A 122 -27.40 -6.34 -3.80
N ASN A 123 -26.53 -7.17 -3.22
CA ASN A 123 -26.94 -8.28 -2.35
C ASN A 123 -27.06 -7.85 -0.88
N SER A 124 -26.56 -6.67 -0.54
CA SER A 124 -26.45 -6.21 0.84
C SER A 124 -27.58 -5.28 1.25
N GLY A 125 -28.56 -5.00 0.39
CA GLY A 125 -29.67 -4.08 0.67
C GLY A 125 -29.36 -2.62 0.31
N GLY A 126 -28.40 -2.39 -0.59
CA GLY A 126 -28.02 -1.06 -1.06
C GLY A 126 -27.02 -0.32 -0.14
N THR A 127 -26.82 0.96 -0.42
CA THR A 127 -25.73 1.79 0.14
C THR A 127 -25.67 1.76 1.66
N GLN A 128 -26.73 2.17 2.36
CA GLN A 128 -26.70 2.35 3.83
C GLN A 128 -26.47 1.02 4.57
N SER A 129 -27.17 -0.05 4.15
CA SER A 129 -26.99 -1.36 4.77
C SER A 129 -25.59 -1.91 4.54
N THR A 130 -25.02 -1.69 3.34
CA THR A 130 -23.65 -2.13 3.02
C THR A 130 -22.62 -1.36 3.85
N ILE A 131 -22.79 -0.06 4.05
CA ILE A 131 -21.90 0.74 4.91
C ILE A 131 -21.92 0.19 6.34
N GLN A 132 -23.10 -0.06 6.91
CA GLN A 132 -23.21 -0.61 8.28
C GLN A 132 -22.51 -1.97 8.41
N LYS A 133 -22.78 -2.90 7.48
CA LYS A 133 -22.10 -4.21 7.44
C LYS A 133 -20.59 -4.07 7.27
N GLY A 134 -20.14 -3.12 6.46
CA GLY A 134 -18.73 -2.85 6.22
C GLY A 134 -18.01 -2.34 7.46
N VAL A 135 -18.64 -1.45 8.23
CA VAL A 135 -18.10 -0.99 9.52
C VAL A 135 -17.96 -2.16 10.50
N GLU A 136 -18.95 -3.04 10.58
CA GLU A 136 -18.88 -4.23 11.44
C GLU A 136 -17.77 -5.19 11.00
N ALA A 137 -17.60 -5.40 9.68
CA ALA A 137 -16.53 -6.21 9.13
C ALA A 137 -15.15 -5.64 9.44
N VAL A 138 -14.94 -4.33 9.22
CA VAL A 138 -13.66 -3.67 9.55
C VAL A 138 -13.33 -3.79 11.03
N LYS A 139 -14.29 -3.64 11.94
CA LYS A 139 -14.06 -3.83 13.39
C LYS A 139 -13.59 -5.25 13.72
N ARG A 140 -14.20 -6.28 13.12
CA ARG A 140 -13.74 -7.68 13.29
C ARG A 140 -12.32 -7.88 12.75
N MET A 141 -12.02 -7.27 11.60
CA MET A 141 -10.69 -7.34 11.00
C MET A 141 -9.65 -6.61 11.85
N GLN A 142 -9.95 -5.42 12.40
CA GLN A 142 -9.07 -4.69 13.31
C GLN A 142 -8.75 -5.53 14.55
N ALA A 143 -9.76 -6.13 15.19
CA ALA A 143 -9.58 -7.00 16.34
C ALA A 143 -8.69 -8.22 16.02
N THR A 144 -8.89 -8.84 14.85
CA THR A 144 -8.05 -9.96 14.40
C THR A 144 -6.62 -9.51 14.10
N ALA A 145 -6.46 -8.39 13.41
CA ALA A 145 -5.16 -7.86 13.02
C ALA A 145 -4.35 -7.37 14.23
N ALA A 146 -4.98 -6.87 15.29
CA ALA A 146 -4.33 -6.50 16.55
C ALA A 146 -3.61 -7.67 17.22
N LEU A 147 -4.04 -8.91 16.97
CA LEU A 147 -3.42 -10.14 17.48
C LEU A 147 -2.24 -10.63 16.64
N THR A 148 -1.86 -9.89 15.59
CA THR A 148 -0.74 -10.29 14.73
C THR A 148 0.57 -10.33 15.53
N SER A 149 1.27 -11.46 15.45
CA SER A 149 2.58 -11.63 16.07
C SER A 149 3.58 -10.61 15.54
N ARG A 150 4.40 -10.07 16.44
CA ARG A 150 5.50 -9.17 16.07
C ARG A 150 6.83 -9.91 16.00
N ALA A 151 7.72 -9.43 15.14
CA ALA A 151 9.05 -9.98 14.96
C ALA A 151 10.06 -8.85 14.72
N PRO A 152 11.33 -9.03 15.14
CA PRO A 152 12.39 -8.10 14.80
C PRO A 152 12.59 -8.05 13.27
N MET A 153 12.75 -6.84 12.76
CA MET A 153 13.05 -6.54 11.37
C MET A 153 14.34 -5.70 11.32
N ALA A 154 15.30 -6.13 10.50
CA ALA A 154 16.51 -5.38 10.23
C ALA A 154 16.26 -4.27 9.20
N VAL A 155 17.13 -3.25 9.18
CA VAL A 155 17.07 -2.19 8.15
C VAL A 155 17.21 -2.78 6.74
N SER A 156 18.02 -3.82 6.57
CA SER A 156 18.20 -4.51 5.29
C SER A 156 16.93 -5.20 4.75
N GLU A 157 15.91 -5.38 5.58
CA GLU A 157 14.61 -5.94 5.17
C GLU A 157 13.63 -4.87 4.71
N LEU A 158 13.96 -3.58 4.87
CA LEU A 158 13.11 -2.49 4.43
C LEU A 158 13.16 -2.32 2.91
N ILE A 159 12.01 -1.95 2.37
CA ILE A 159 11.84 -1.43 1.03
C ILE A 159 11.33 0.01 1.19
N ILE A 160 12.15 0.98 0.79
CA ILE A 160 11.86 2.40 0.94
C ILE A 160 11.68 3.02 -0.44
N GLY A 161 10.49 3.58 -0.67
CA GLY A 161 10.19 4.39 -1.85
C GLY A 161 10.31 5.89 -1.55
N THR A 162 10.74 6.68 -2.54
CA THR A 162 10.62 8.15 -2.50
C THR A 162 9.90 8.63 -3.75
N ILE A 163 9.12 9.69 -3.57
CA ILE A 163 8.48 10.48 -4.64
C ILE A 163 8.59 11.96 -4.25
N CYS A 164 8.65 12.84 -5.23
CA CYS A 164 8.50 14.26 -5.04
C CYS A 164 7.02 14.59 -4.79
N GLY A 165 6.80 15.75 -4.17
CA GLY A 165 5.48 16.33 -3.97
C GLY A 165 5.24 17.48 -4.96
N GLY A 166 5.15 18.69 -4.43
CA GLY A 166 5.18 19.90 -5.27
C GLY A 166 6.62 20.31 -5.54
N SER A 167 7.05 20.24 -6.80
CA SER A 167 8.39 20.68 -7.21
C SER A 167 8.55 22.19 -6.99
N ASP A 168 9.69 22.59 -6.42
CA ASP A 168 10.08 23.99 -6.28
C ASP A 168 11.55 24.22 -6.65
N GLY A 169 11.94 25.48 -6.82
CA GLY A 169 13.31 25.85 -7.20
C GLY A 169 14.40 25.49 -6.17
N THR A 170 14.02 25.03 -4.98
CA THR A 170 14.95 24.64 -3.90
C THR A 170 15.05 23.13 -3.72
N SER A 171 14.15 22.36 -4.29
CA SER A 171 14.01 20.91 -4.10
C SER A 171 15.29 20.18 -4.49
N GLY A 172 15.85 20.52 -5.66
CA GLY A 172 17.11 19.97 -6.17
C GLY A 172 18.37 20.39 -5.41
N ILE A 173 18.27 21.37 -4.50
CA ILE A 173 19.42 21.91 -3.73
C ILE A 173 19.33 21.51 -2.25
N THR A 174 18.13 21.18 -1.77
CA THR A 174 17.86 20.94 -0.34
C THR A 174 17.35 19.52 -0.08
N ALA A 175 16.05 19.28 -0.28
CA ALA A 175 15.37 18.04 0.06
C ALA A 175 15.91 16.85 -0.76
N ASN A 176 16.03 16.98 -2.08
CA ASN A 176 16.43 15.86 -2.94
C ASN A 176 17.88 15.39 -2.62
N PRO A 177 18.88 16.28 -2.45
CA PRO A 177 20.20 15.87 -1.98
C PRO A 177 20.18 15.23 -0.58
N ALA A 178 19.33 15.70 0.33
CA ALA A 178 19.20 15.11 1.66
C ALA A 178 18.61 13.69 1.60
N VAL A 179 17.57 13.47 0.78
CA VAL A 179 17.00 12.13 0.51
C VAL A 179 18.04 11.24 -0.17
N GLY A 180 18.82 11.74 -1.13
CA GLY A 180 19.90 11.00 -1.77
C GLY A 180 20.94 10.46 -0.76
N ARG A 181 21.39 11.31 0.17
CA ARG A 181 22.30 10.89 1.26
C ARG A 181 21.67 9.86 2.21
N CYS A 182 20.36 9.99 2.46
CA CYS A 182 19.60 9.00 3.23
C CYS A 182 19.56 7.65 2.50
N PHE A 183 19.29 7.66 1.19
CA PHE A 183 19.28 6.46 0.35
C PHE A 183 20.66 5.79 0.27
N ASP A 184 21.75 6.56 0.16
CA ASP A 184 23.10 6.00 0.22
C ASP A 184 23.36 5.27 1.54
N THR A 185 22.89 5.85 2.66
CA THR A 185 23.03 5.25 4.01
C THR A 185 22.20 3.97 4.14
N LEU A 186 20.96 3.99 3.66
CA LEU A 186 20.05 2.83 3.70
C LEU A 186 20.51 1.71 2.78
N GLY A 187 20.95 2.04 1.56
CA GLY A 187 21.51 1.09 0.60
C GLY A 187 22.79 0.44 1.13
N ALA A 188 23.68 1.22 1.77
CA ALA A 188 24.86 0.67 2.45
C ALA A 188 24.50 -0.27 3.63
N ALA A 189 23.34 -0.08 4.25
CA ALA A 189 22.78 -0.98 5.26
C ALA A 189 22.00 -2.17 4.67
N GLY A 190 21.99 -2.33 3.34
CA GLY A 190 21.36 -3.44 2.62
C GLY A 190 19.86 -3.29 2.38
N ALA A 191 19.27 -2.13 2.65
CA ALA A 191 17.86 -1.87 2.34
C ALA A 191 17.65 -1.71 0.83
N ALA A 192 16.45 -2.02 0.36
CA ALA A 192 16.05 -1.71 -1.01
C ALA A 192 15.51 -0.28 -1.08
N CYS A 193 16.13 0.56 -1.90
CA CYS A 193 15.72 1.94 -2.15
C CYS A 193 15.14 2.06 -3.56
N ILE A 194 13.95 2.63 -3.66
CA ILE A 194 13.21 2.82 -4.91
C ILE A 194 12.91 4.31 -5.03
N PHE A 195 13.12 4.85 -6.21
CA PHE A 195 12.57 6.13 -6.62
C PHE A 195 11.73 5.88 -7.87
N GLU A 196 10.63 6.62 -8.00
CA GLU A 196 9.75 6.56 -9.17
C GLU A 196 9.78 7.94 -9.87
N GLU A 197 8.72 8.34 -10.57
CA GLU A 197 8.60 9.58 -11.35
C GLU A 197 9.39 9.59 -12.66
N THR A 198 9.18 8.59 -13.51
CA THR A 198 9.76 8.50 -14.86
C THR A 198 9.70 9.84 -15.63
N GLY A 199 8.58 10.55 -15.56
CA GLY A 199 8.43 11.85 -16.24
C GLY A 199 9.31 12.97 -15.69
N GLU A 200 9.71 12.90 -14.42
CA GLU A 200 10.63 13.87 -13.77
C GLU A 200 12.11 13.55 -14.07
N LEU A 201 12.37 12.37 -14.65
CA LEU A 201 13.73 11.89 -14.98
C LEU A 201 14.11 12.15 -16.44
N VAL A 202 13.24 12.79 -17.22
CA VAL A 202 13.55 13.20 -18.60
C VAL A 202 14.78 14.10 -18.62
N GLY A 203 15.81 13.70 -19.35
CA GLY A 203 17.12 14.35 -19.40
C GLY A 203 18.15 13.83 -18.38
N CYS A 204 17.79 12.85 -17.53
CA CYS A 204 18.68 12.18 -16.58
C CYS A 204 18.99 10.72 -16.95
N GLU A 205 18.55 10.25 -18.12
CA GLU A 205 18.59 8.85 -18.54
C GLU A 205 20.02 8.30 -18.52
N THR A 206 20.95 9.02 -19.16
CA THR A 206 22.36 8.62 -19.23
C THR A 206 23.05 8.69 -17.87
N ILE A 207 22.69 9.67 -17.03
CA ILE A 207 23.20 9.80 -15.65
C ILE A 207 22.80 8.58 -14.81
N MET A 208 21.57 8.07 -15.00
CA MET A 208 21.12 6.84 -14.34
C MET A 208 21.80 5.60 -14.93
N ALA A 209 21.90 5.51 -16.25
CA ALA A 209 22.49 4.39 -16.96
C ALA A 209 23.97 4.19 -16.61
N ASP A 210 24.74 5.27 -16.49
CA ASP A 210 26.15 5.27 -16.08
C ASP A 210 26.36 4.69 -14.67
N ARG A 211 25.31 4.68 -13.84
CA ARG A 211 25.33 4.15 -12.47
C ARG A 211 24.80 2.71 -12.39
N ALA A 212 24.38 2.13 -13.51
CA ALA A 212 23.89 0.76 -13.54
C ALA A 212 25.01 -0.25 -13.27
N VAL A 213 24.70 -1.31 -12.53
CA VAL A 213 25.66 -2.38 -12.22
C VAL A 213 25.99 -3.25 -13.44
N THR A 214 25.15 -3.22 -14.49
CA THR A 214 25.41 -3.88 -15.77
C THR A 214 24.99 -3.00 -16.95
N PRO A 215 25.62 -3.16 -18.13
CA PRO A 215 25.23 -2.44 -19.34
C PRO A 215 23.77 -2.70 -19.76
N GLU A 216 23.27 -3.92 -19.59
CA GLU A 216 21.89 -4.28 -19.94
C GLU A 216 20.88 -3.55 -19.05
N LEU A 217 21.20 -3.37 -17.77
CA LEU A 217 20.38 -2.56 -16.86
C LEU A 217 20.44 -1.08 -17.26
N GLY A 218 21.60 -0.57 -17.66
CA GLY A 218 21.74 0.79 -18.16
C GLY A 218 20.82 1.05 -19.37
N ALA A 219 20.86 0.17 -20.36
CA ALA A 219 19.99 0.26 -21.53
C ALA A 219 18.49 0.15 -21.16
N ALA A 220 18.14 -0.67 -20.17
CA ALA A 220 16.78 -0.78 -19.68
C ALA A 220 16.30 0.50 -18.95
N LEU A 221 17.19 1.17 -18.23
CA LEU A 221 16.90 2.46 -17.58
C LEU A 221 16.65 3.56 -18.61
N GLU A 222 17.49 3.66 -19.64
CA GLU A 222 17.28 4.63 -20.73
C GLU A 222 15.97 4.40 -21.47
N ALA A 223 15.62 3.14 -21.75
CA ALA A 223 14.37 2.80 -22.43
C ALA A 223 13.11 2.99 -21.56
N SER A 224 13.27 3.20 -20.25
CA SER A 224 12.15 3.32 -19.31
C SER A 224 11.61 4.74 -19.15
N VAL A 225 12.37 5.75 -19.61
CA VAL A 225 12.04 7.18 -19.58
C VAL A 225 11.49 7.63 -20.93
#